data_AF-A0A497YD04-F1
#
_entry.id   AF-A0A497YD04-F1
#
_cell.length_a   1.000
_cell.length_b   1.000
_cell.length_c   1.000
_cell.angle_alpha   90.00
_cell.angle_beta   90.00
_cell.angle_gamma   90.00
#
_symmetry.space_group_name_H-M   'P 1'
#
loop_
_entity.id
_entity.type
_entity.pdbx_description
1 polymer ?
#
loop_
_entity_poly.entity_id
_entity_poly.type
_entity_poly.pdbx_seq_one_letter_code
_entity_poly.pdbx_strand_id
1 'polypeptide(L)'
;MLSAKSEQFLIELRMYLVQRGKSDEDINEVVDELESHLIESEKHGKSVESIVGKNPKQYMKSIGATLPIAAKELMVLIPATVLVILAYLAYIPALSGDFNLSQTVLWGIIPVVLSLAIYSSLIFKVFPKFHDQPVKLGVIAVAVSILVIGFWVVFYLWMVPESTSAYFTATAEQNYMIVAVCLVAFIAYALYTKSWITIIVAALMSAGPLAEKWIPQDVNEDPLYIAMTIGIFALIGIAFIWWLMRKRHKTA
;
A
#
# COMPACT_ATOMS: atom_id res chain seq x y z
N MET A 1 -23.24 -16.80 -13.52
CA MET A 1 -21.86 -16.28 -13.59
C MET A 1 -21.86 -15.15 -14.59
N LEU A 2 -21.25 -14.03 -14.24
CA LEU A 2 -21.12 -12.87 -15.12
C LEU A 2 -20.09 -13.11 -16.22
N SER A 3 -20.21 -12.39 -17.34
CA SER A 3 -19.14 -12.29 -18.32
C SER A 3 -17.95 -11.48 -17.78
N ALA A 4 -16.76 -11.76 -18.30
CA ALA A 4 -15.54 -11.03 -17.92
C ALA A 4 -15.65 -9.50 -18.12
N LYS A 5 -16.43 -9.05 -19.12
CA LYS A 5 -16.68 -7.62 -19.34
C LYS A 5 -17.53 -7.00 -18.24
N SER A 6 -18.53 -7.72 -17.75
CA SER A 6 -19.39 -7.28 -16.66
C SER A 6 -18.63 -7.25 -15.33
N GLU A 7 -17.83 -8.28 -15.05
CA GLU A 7 -16.96 -8.32 -13.87
C GLU A 7 -15.93 -7.17 -13.88
N GLN A 8 -15.25 -6.95 -15.00
CA GLN A 8 -14.31 -5.84 -15.16
C GLN A 8 -15.01 -4.49 -14.91
N PHE A 9 -16.22 -4.31 -15.43
CA PHE A 9 -16.97 -3.08 -15.21
C PHE A 9 -17.28 -2.84 -13.73
N LEU A 10 -17.73 -3.87 -12.99
CA LEU A 10 -18.02 -3.76 -11.57
C LEU A 10 -16.76 -3.42 -10.74
N ILE A 11 -15.61 -4.00 -11.10
CA ILE A 11 -14.32 -3.67 -10.47
C ILE A 11 -13.93 -2.22 -10.73
N GLU A 12 -14.07 -1.75 -11.98
CA GLU A 12 -13.81 -0.35 -12.35
C GLU A 12 -14.74 0.62 -11.61
N LEU A 13 -16.04 0.29 -11.50
CA LEU A 13 -17.03 1.08 -10.77
C LEU A 13 -16.66 1.17 -9.28
N ARG A 14 -16.38 0.03 -8.63
CA ARG A 14 -15.98 -0.01 -7.22
C ARG A 14 -14.77 0.89 -6.97
N MET A 15 -13.72 0.74 -7.76
CA MET A 15 -12.50 1.55 -7.64
C MET A 15 -12.75 3.05 -7.89
N TYR A 16 -13.62 3.38 -8.85
CA TYR A 16 -14.04 4.75 -9.10
C TYR A 16 -14.78 5.37 -7.91
N LEU A 17 -15.71 4.64 -7.30
CA LEU A 17 -16.50 5.14 -6.16
C LEU A 17 -15.63 5.31 -4.90
N VAL A 18 -14.70 4.38 -4.63
CA VAL A 18 -13.69 4.56 -3.56
C VAL A 18 -12.87 5.83 -3.79
N GLN A 19 -12.40 6.07 -5.02
CA GLN A 19 -11.67 7.29 -5.36
C GLN A 19 -12.50 8.57 -5.17
N ARG A 20 -13.82 8.48 -5.24
CA ARG A 20 -14.76 9.59 -4.99
C ARG A 20 -15.16 9.72 -3.52
N GLY A 21 -14.60 8.91 -2.63
CA GLY A 21 -14.85 8.97 -1.20
C GLY A 21 -16.28 8.56 -0.82
N LYS A 22 -16.86 7.60 -1.56
CA LYS A 22 -18.14 7.00 -1.21
C LYS A 22 -17.95 5.99 -0.07
N SER A 23 -18.98 5.78 0.74
CA SER A 23 -18.91 4.82 1.86
C SER A 23 -18.84 3.39 1.33
N ASP A 24 -18.23 2.48 2.07
CA ASP A 24 -18.19 1.07 1.69
C ASP A 24 -19.59 0.45 1.60
N GLU A 25 -20.53 0.91 2.44
CA GLU A 25 -21.94 0.48 2.42
C GLU A 25 -22.62 0.87 1.11
N ASP A 26 -22.57 2.15 0.73
CA ASP A 26 -23.14 2.65 -0.52
C ASP A 26 -22.52 1.96 -1.75
N ILE A 27 -21.20 1.72 -1.71
CA ILE A 27 -20.48 1.06 -2.78
C ILE A 27 -20.96 -0.38 -2.94
N ASN A 28 -21.07 -1.13 -1.85
CA ASN A 28 -21.52 -2.53 -1.90
C ASN A 28 -22.97 -2.61 -2.36
N GLU A 29 -23.87 -1.79 -1.84
CA GLU A 29 -25.28 -1.77 -2.25
C GLU A 29 -25.42 -1.56 -3.77
N VAL A 30 -24.76 -0.53 -4.31
CA VAL A 30 -24.83 -0.22 -5.74
C VAL A 30 -24.16 -1.29 -6.60
N VAL A 31 -23.02 -1.84 -6.17
CA VAL A 31 -22.32 -2.88 -6.92
C VAL A 31 -23.13 -4.18 -6.93
N ASP A 32 -23.73 -4.57 -5.81
CA ASP A 32 -24.51 -5.80 -5.67
C ASP A 32 -25.85 -5.72 -6.44
N GLU A 33 -26.54 -4.58 -6.38
CA GLU A 33 -27.75 -4.33 -7.17
C GLU A 33 -27.45 -4.43 -8.66
N LEU A 34 -26.39 -3.75 -9.10
CA LEU A 34 -25.97 -3.76 -10.49
C LEU A 34 -25.52 -5.15 -10.95
N GLU A 35 -24.78 -5.89 -10.11
CA GLU A 35 -24.42 -7.28 -10.38
C GLU A 35 -25.65 -8.15 -10.65
N SER A 36 -26.69 -8.03 -9.82
CA SER A 36 -27.95 -8.75 -10.01
C SER A 36 -28.59 -8.43 -11.37
N HIS A 37 -28.70 -7.14 -11.72
CA HIS A 37 -29.24 -6.70 -13.01
C HIS A 37 -28.41 -7.20 -14.20
N LEU A 38 -27.08 -7.19 -14.08
CA LEU A 38 -26.19 -7.71 -15.12
C LEU A 38 -26.36 -9.22 -15.31
N ILE A 39 -26.48 -9.99 -14.22
CA ILE A 39 -26.74 -11.43 -14.28
C ILE A 39 -28.07 -11.73 -14.99
N GLU A 40 -29.13 -11.01 -14.66
CA GLU A 40 -30.44 -11.19 -15.29
C GLU A 40 -30.41 -10.83 -16.78
N SER A 41 -29.80 -9.70 -17.12
CA SER A 41 -29.68 -9.24 -18.52
C SER A 41 -28.87 -10.21 -19.38
N GLU A 42 -27.76 -10.73 -18.86
CA GLU A 42 -26.94 -11.72 -19.55
C GLU A 42 -27.66 -13.07 -19.71
N LYS A 43 -28.48 -13.50 -18.73
CA LYS A 43 -29.34 -14.68 -18.88
C LYS A 43 -30.33 -14.54 -20.04
N HIS A 44 -30.75 -13.30 -20.35
CA HIS A 44 -31.58 -12.98 -21.50
C HIS A 44 -30.80 -12.72 -22.79
N GLY A 45 -29.49 -13.03 -22.83
CA GLY A 45 -28.64 -12.89 -24.00
C GLY A 45 -28.27 -11.44 -24.36
N LYS A 46 -28.51 -10.48 -23.45
CA LYS A 46 -28.14 -9.08 -23.64
C LYS A 46 -26.70 -8.84 -23.17
N SER A 47 -26.02 -7.90 -23.81
CA SER A 47 -24.66 -7.50 -23.42
C SER A 47 -24.67 -6.52 -22.25
N VAL A 48 -23.52 -6.35 -21.57
CA VAL A 48 -23.33 -5.34 -20.50
C VAL A 48 -23.75 -3.92 -20.94
N GLU A 49 -23.60 -3.62 -22.23
CA GLU A 49 -23.94 -2.33 -22.83
C GLU A 49 -25.44 -2.04 -22.81
N SER A 50 -26.31 -3.05 -22.65
CA SER A 50 -27.75 -2.81 -22.52
C SER A 50 -28.13 -2.16 -21.20
N ILE A 51 -27.30 -2.30 -20.17
CA ILE A 51 -27.50 -1.70 -18.84
C ILE A 51 -26.61 -0.47 -18.68
N VAL A 52 -25.32 -0.63 -18.96
CA VAL A 52 -24.29 0.39 -18.73
C VAL A 52 -24.26 1.44 -19.84
N GLY A 53 -24.86 1.14 -20.99
CA GLY A 53 -24.80 1.97 -22.19
C GLY A 53 -23.44 1.88 -22.90
N LYS A 54 -23.33 2.62 -24.01
CA LYS A 54 -22.11 2.65 -24.84
C LYS A 54 -20.94 3.40 -24.20
N ASN A 55 -21.18 4.15 -23.12
CA ASN A 55 -20.16 4.92 -22.41
C ASN A 55 -20.11 4.56 -20.91
N PRO A 56 -19.38 3.49 -20.55
CA PRO A 56 -19.28 3.04 -19.16
C PRO A 56 -18.77 4.11 -18.18
N LYS A 57 -17.90 5.01 -18.63
CA LYS A 57 -17.38 6.10 -17.80
C LYS A 57 -18.45 7.13 -17.45
N GLN A 58 -19.35 7.41 -18.38
CA GLN A 58 -20.47 8.31 -18.12
C GLN A 58 -21.44 7.70 -17.11
N TYR A 59 -21.69 6.39 -17.22
CA TYR A 59 -22.51 5.66 -16.26
C TYR A 59 -21.90 5.64 -14.85
N MET A 60 -20.60 5.35 -14.72
CA MET A 60 -19.90 5.45 -13.43
C MET A 60 -20.03 6.86 -12.83
N LYS A 61 -19.90 7.90 -13.67
CA LYS A 61 -20.03 9.30 -13.23
C LYS A 61 -21.44 9.64 -12.75
N SER A 62 -22.49 9.13 -13.41
CA SER A 62 -23.87 9.38 -12.97
C SER A 62 -24.14 8.73 -11.62
N ILE A 63 -23.71 7.47 -11.42
CA ILE A 63 -23.81 6.79 -10.12
C ILE A 63 -23.02 7.53 -9.04
N GLY A 64 -21.76 7.91 -9.34
CA GLY A 64 -20.93 8.62 -8.37
C GLY A 64 -21.48 9.99 -7.98
N ALA A 65 -22.32 10.61 -8.83
CA ALA A 65 -22.95 11.90 -8.54
C ALA A 65 -24.20 11.77 -7.64
N THR A 66 -24.87 10.61 -7.63
CA THR A 66 -26.07 10.39 -6.82
C THR A 66 -25.76 9.99 -5.39
N LEU A 67 -24.62 9.31 -5.17
CA LEU A 67 -24.22 8.89 -3.83
C LEU A 67 -23.63 10.04 -3.00
N PRO A 68 -23.89 10.11 -1.68
CA PRO A 68 -23.25 11.09 -0.80
C PRO A 68 -21.74 10.80 -0.66
N ILE A 69 -20.96 11.81 -0.26
CA ILE A 69 -19.56 11.61 0.15
C ILE A 69 -19.56 11.19 1.62
N ALA A 70 -18.75 10.20 1.98
CA ALA A 70 -18.53 9.76 3.36
C ALA A 70 -17.67 10.75 4.17
N ALA A 71 -18.06 12.03 4.20
CA ALA A 71 -17.25 13.11 4.72
C ALA A 71 -16.88 12.92 6.21
N LYS A 72 -17.80 12.37 7.01
CA LYS A 72 -17.58 12.08 8.43
C LYS A 72 -16.48 11.04 8.63
N GLU A 73 -16.51 9.96 7.83
CA GLU A 73 -15.50 8.90 7.90
C GLU A 73 -14.15 9.41 7.43
N LEU A 74 -14.12 10.17 6.33
CA LEU A 74 -12.90 10.78 5.80
C LEU A 74 -12.27 11.78 6.78
N MET A 75 -13.09 12.57 7.50
CA MET A 75 -12.61 13.51 8.52
C MET A 75 -11.90 12.83 9.69
N VAL A 76 -12.19 11.56 9.97
CA VAL A 76 -11.50 10.77 11.00
C VAL A 76 -10.35 9.97 10.38
N LEU A 77 -10.59 9.32 9.24
CA LEU A 77 -9.64 8.43 8.59
C LEU A 77 -8.40 9.16 8.09
N ILE A 78 -8.54 10.36 7.51
CA ILE A 78 -7.38 11.10 6.96
C ILE A 78 -6.41 11.50 8.08
N PRO A 79 -6.83 12.19 9.16
CA PRO A 79 -5.92 12.50 10.28
C PRO A 79 -5.36 11.26 10.96
N ALA A 80 -6.17 10.21 11.14
CA ALA A 80 -5.71 8.96 11.75
C ALA A 80 -4.61 8.29 10.90
N THR A 81 -4.75 8.33 9.56
CA THR A 81 -3.75 7.78 8.64
C THR A 81 -2.46 8.59 8.68
N VAL A 82 -2.55 9.92 8.71
CA VAL A 82 -1.37 10.80 8.89
C VAL A 82 -0.66 10.48 10.20
N LEU A 83 -1.40 10.32 11.30
CA LEU A 83 -0.85 9.98 12.60
C LEU A 83 -0.11 8.64 12.57
N VAL A 84 -0.68 7.62 11.92
CA VAL A 84 -0.01 6.31 11.77
C VAL A 84 1.22 6.37 10.89
N ILE A 85 1.21 7.17 9.81
CA ILE A 85 2.41 7.38 8.98
C ILE A 85 3.52 8.00 9.84
N LEU A 86 3.21 9.03 10.63
CA LEU A 86 4.18 9.64 11.54
C LEU A 86 4.69 8.65 12.59
N ALA A 87 3.80 7.80 13.13
CA ALA A 87 4.19 6.74 14.04
C ALA A 87 5.18 5.76 13.38
N TYR A 88 4.97 5.34 12.13
CA TYR A 88 5.93 4.50 11.40
C TYR A 88 7.28 5.16 11.18
N LEU A 89 7.31 6.46 10.87
CA LEU A 89 8.55 7.21 10.69
C LEU A 89 9.35 7.30 12.00
N ALA A 90 8.67 7.41 13.15
CA ALA A 90 9.30 7.50 14.46
C ALA A 90 9.65 6.14 15.07
N TYR A 91 8.89 5.09 14.74
CA TYR A 91 8.93 3.80 15.44
C TYR A 91 10.29 3.12 15.38
N ILE A 92 10.88 2.97 14.19
CA ILE A 92 12.14 2.24 14.02
C ILE A 92 13.33 2.99 14.63
N PRO A 93 13.55 4.30 14.35
CA PRO A 93 14.61 5.05 15.01
C PRO A 93 14.48 5.05 16.54
N ALA A 94 13.25 5.16 17.06
CA ALA A 94 13.02 5.11 18.51
C ALA A 94 13.26 3.71 19.10
N LEU A 95 12.92 2.65 18.37
CA LEU A 95 13.19 1.27 18.78
C LEU A 95 14.69 0.96 18.83
N SER A 96 15.47 1.53 17.91
CA SER A 96 16.93 1.42 17.88
C SER A 96 17.62 2.30 18.93
N GLY A 97 16.91 3.27 19.52
CA GLY A 97 17.47 4.21 20.49
C GLY A 97 18.10 5.46 19.86
N ASP A 98 17.95 5.65 18.56
CA ASP A 98 18.60 6.69 17.76
C ASP A 98 17.59 7.69 17.17
N PHE A 99 16.41 7.85 17.79
CA PHE A 99 15.44 8.82 17.31
C PHE A 99 16.00 10.24 17.37
N ASN A 100 16.15 10.82 16.19
CA ASN A 100 16.53 12.20 16.01
C ASN A 100 15.54 12.90 15.06
N LEU A 101 15.21 14.15 15.38
CA LEU A 101 14.47 15.00 14.48
C LEU A 101 15.49 15.88 13.75
N SER A 102 15.80 15.50 12.51
CA SER A 102 16.71 16.24 11.64
C SER A 102 15.96 16.84 10.45
N GLN A 103 16.64 17.74 9.74
CA GLN A 103 16.16 18.29 8.48
C GLN A 103 15.90 17.17 7.44
N THR A 104 16.69 16.10 7.44
CA THR A 104 16.45 14.92 6.58
C THR A 104 15.11 14.26 6.85
N VAL A 105 14.71 14.12 8.13
CA VAL A 105 13.41 13.55 8.51
C VAL A 105 12.26 14.43 8.02
N LEU A 106 12.38 15.75 8.15
CA LEU A 106 11.36 16.71 7.69
C LEU A 106 11.20 16.66 6.17
N TRP A 107 12.30 16.71 5.42
CA TRP A 107 12.25 16.61 3.96
C TRP A 107 11.84 15.21 3.48
N GLY A 108 12.07 14.17 4.30
CA GLY A 108 11.62 12.80 4.07
C GLY A 108 10.10 12.66 3.91
N ILE A 109 9.30 13.65 4.32
CA ILE A 109 7.87 13.67 4.05
C ILE A 109 7.58 13.72 2.54
N ILE A 110 8.41 14.39 1.74
CA ILE A 110 8.22 14.51 0.29
C ILE A 110 8.24 13.14 -0.39
N PRO A 111 9.29 12.30 -0.25
CA PRO A 111 9.29 10.98 -0.86
C PRO A 111 8.20 10.06 -0.31
N VAL A 112 7.77 10.21 0.95
CA VAL A 112 6.61 9.47 1.50
C VAL A 112 5.33 9.82 0.74
N VAL A 113 4.99 11.11 0.62
CA VAL A 113 3.78 11.57 -0.07
C VAL A 113 3.81 11.16 -1.54
N LEU A 114 4.95 11.30 -2.21
CA LEU A 114 5.12 10.88 -3.61
C LEU A 114 4.93 9.36 -3.76
N SER A 115 5.51 8.56 -2.86
CA SER A 115 5.35 7.10 -2.87
C SER A 115 3.88 6.72 -2.71
N LEU A 116 3.16 7.35 -1.77
CA LEU A 116 1.73 7.12 -1.57
C LEU A 116 0.91 7.47 -2.81
N ALA A 117 1.23 8.59 -3.49
CA ALA A 117 0.56 8.97 -4.72
C ALA A 117 0.81 7.98 -5.86
N ILE A 118 2.04 7.48 -6.00
CA ILE A 118 2.42 6.46 -6.99
C ILE A 118 1.68 5.14 -6.72
N TYR A 119 1.70 4.64 -5.48
CA TYR A 119 0.99 3.41 -5.12
C TYR A 119 -0.53 3.56 -5.22
N SER A 120 -1.08 4.72 -4.87
CA SER A 120 -2.51 5.01 -5.09
C SER A 120 -2.86 4.97 -6.59
N SER A 121 -2.01 5.49 -7.46
CA SER A 121 -2.20 5.39 -8.90
C SER A 121 -2.15 3.93 -9.40
N LEU A 122 -1.24 3.11 -8.85
CA LEU A 122 -1.16 1.68 -9.14
C LEU A 122 -2.47 0.97 -8.77
N ILE A 123 -2.99 1.20 -7.57
CA ILE A 123 -4.23 0.57 -7.08
C ILE A 123 -5.46 1.08 -7.84
N PHE A 124 -5.65 2.39 -7.99
CA PHE A 124 -6.91 2.91 -8.54
C PHE A 124 -6.96 2.97 -10.08
N LYS A 125 -5.82 3.01 -10.78
CA LYS A 125 -5.79 3.16 -12.25
C LYS A 125 -5.24 1.95 -13.00
N VAL A 126 -4.30 1.21 -12.41
CA VAL A 126 -3.60 0.11 -13.09
C VAL A 126 -4.23 -1.23 -12.73
N PHE A 127 -4.50 -1.49 -11.45
CA PHE A 127 -5.12 -2.72 -10.98
C PHE A 127 -6.46 -3.03 -11.69
N PRO A 128 -7.44 -2.11 -11.80
CA PRO A 128 -8.70 -2.40 -12.49
C PRO A 128 -8.52 -2.77 -13.98
N LYS A 129 -7.44 -2.33 -14.62
CA LYS A 129 -7.20 -2.61 -16.04
C LYS A 129 -6.52 -3.95 -16.31
N PHE A 130 -5.83 -4.49 -15.31
CA PHE A 130 -4.98 -5.67 -15.46
C PHE A 130 -5.26 -6.73 -14.38
N HIS A 131 -6.41 -6.69 -13.71
CA HIS A 131 -6.77 -7.68 -12.67
C HIS A 131 -6.78 -9.11 -13.24
N ASP A 132 -7.22 -9.29 -14.50
CA ASP A 132 -7.22 -10.58 -15.20
C ASP A 132 -5.83 -11.06 -15.62
N GLN A 133 -4.82 -10.20 -15.53
CA GLN A 133 -3.45 -10.46 -15.96
C GLN A 133 -2.48 -10.35 -14.77
N PRO A 134 -2.59 -11.24 -13.75
CA PRO A 134 -1.83 -11.15 -12.49
C PRO A 134 -0.31 -11.13 -12.70
N VAL A 135 0.21 -11.82 -13.73
CA VAL A 135 1.64 -11.76 -14.06
C VAL A 135 2.05 -10.37 -14.54
N LYS A 136 1.26 -9.76 -15.44
CA LYS A 136 1.53 -8.42 -15.96
C LYS A 136 1.40 -7.37 -14.85
N LEU A 137 0.36 -7.50 -14.03
CA LEU A 137 0.16 -6.66 -12.85
C LEU A 137 1.34 -6.79 -11.87
N GLY A 138 1.81 -8.01 -11.61
CA GLY A 138 2.98 -8.28 -10.76
C GLY A 138 4.26 -7.66 -11.31
N VAL A 139 4.51 -7.78 -12.61
CA VAL A 139 5.67 -7.14 -13.26
C VAL A 139 5.59 -5.62 -13.15
N ILE A 140 4.42 -5.02 -13.37
CA ILE A 140 4.23 -3.57 -13.22
C ILE A 140 4.44 -3.16 -11.75
N ALA A 141 3.92 -3.92 -10.79
CA ALA A 141 4.09 -3.64 -9.37
C ALA A 141 5.57 -3.68 -8.97
N VAL A 142 6.32 -4.71 -9.40
CA VAL A 142 7.77 -4.82 -9.16
C VAL A 142 8.52 -3.65 -9.79
N ALA A 143 8.21 -3.29 -11.04
CA ALA A 143 8.85 -2.16 -11.71
C ALA A 143 8.60 -0.84 -10.97
N VAL A 144 7.36 -0.60 -10.51
CA VAL A 144 7.00 0.57 -9.71
C VAL A 144 7.72 0.57 -8.37
N SER A 145 7.80 -0.58 -7.69
CA SER A 145 8.53 -0.68 -6.42
C SER A 145 10.03 -0.43 -6.59
N ILE A 146 10.66 -0.94 -7.64
CA ILE A 146 12.07 -0.66 -7.96
C ILE A 146 12.28 0.85 -8.19
N LEU A 147 11.38 1.50 -8.93
CA LEU A 147 11.44 2.94 -9.18
C LEU A 147 11.33 3.71 -7.85
N VAL A 148 10.34 3.38 -7.02
CA VAL A 148 10.13 4.04 -5.72
C VAL A 148 11.34 3.84 -4.81
N ILE A 149 11.86 2.62 -4.69
CA ILE A 149 13.06 2.33 -3.89
C ILE A 149 14.27 3.09 -4.44
N GLY A 150 14.48 3.08 -5.76
CA GLY A 150 15.57 3.83 -6.40
C GLY A 150 15.48 5.32 -6.12
N PHE A 151 14.28 5.89 -6.16
CA PHE A 151 14.04 7.28 -5.78
C PHE A 151 14.36 7.55 -4.31
N TRP A 152 13.94 6.67 -3.40
CA TRP A 152 14.29 6.75 -1.97
C TRP A 152 15.80 6.72 -1.74
N VAL A 153 16.52 5.83 -2.41
CA VAL A 153 17.99 5.71 -2.30
C VAL A 153 18.67 6.98 -2.82
N VAL A 154 18.27 7.49 -4.00
CA VAL A 154 18.83 8.73 -4.56
C VAL A 154 18.54 9.92 -3.63
N PHE A 155 17.31 10.02 -3.11
CA PHE A 155 16.94 11.07 -2.17
C PHE A 155 17.77 11.01 -0.89
N TYR A 156 17.95 9.81 -0.33
CA TYR A 156 18.77 9.60 0.86
C TYR A 156 20.22 10.02 0.60
N LEU A 157 20.84 9.53 -0.47
CA LEU A 157 22.22 9.88 -0.84
C LEU A 157 22.41 11.37 -1.13
N TRP A 158 21.37 12.05 -1.63
CA TRP A 158 21.40 13.50 -1.83
C TRP A 158 21.33 14.30 -0.53
N MET A 159 20.69 13.74 0.51
CA MET A 159 20.56 14.35 1.83
C MET A 159 21.74 14.06 2.78
N VAL A 160 22.48 12.97 2.57
CA VAL A 160 23.66 12.59 3.38
C VAL A 160 24.76 13.66 3.48
N PRO A 161 25.10 14.46 2.43
CA PRO A 161 26.17 15.45 2.51
C PRO A 161 25.84 16.65 3.39
N GLU A 162 24.55 16.92 3.63
CA GLU A 162 24.15 17.93 4.61
C GLU A 162 24.29 17.31 5.99
N SER A 163 25.39 17.64 6.68
CA SER A 163 25.59 17.37 8.11
C SER A 163 24.53 18.10 8.92
N THR A 164 23.34 17.51 8.96
CA THR A 164 22.18 18.11 9.61
C THR A 164 22.36 17.94 11.11
N SER A 165 22.67 19.05 11.78
CA SER A 165 22.53 19.12 13.23
C SER A 165 21.10 18.69 13.60
N ALA A 166 21.00 17.66 14.45
CA ALA A 166 19.70 17.21 14.93
C ALA A 166 19.06 18.36 15.71
N TYR A 167 17.84 18.75 15.34
CA TYR A 167 17.06 19.73 16.12
C TYR A 167 16.67 19.16 17.48
N PHE A 168 16.48 17.83 17.54
CA PHE A 168 16.17 17.10 18.74
C PHE A 168 16.76 15.69 18.66
N THR A 169 17.34 15.23 19.75
CA THR A 169 17.77 13.84 19.91
C THR A 169 17.12 13.31 21.19
N ALA A 170 16.37 12.22 21.06
CA ALA A 170 15.69 11.61 22.19
C ALA A 170 16.69 10.96 23.16
N THR A 171 16.46 11.11 24.47
CA THR A 171 17.13 10.28 25.48
C THR A 171 16.59 8.85 25.43
N ALA A 172 17.29 7.90 26.05
CA ALA A 172 16.84 6.51 26.13
C ALA A 172 15.43 6.37 26.71
N GLU A 173 15.11 7.11 27.77
CA GLU A 173 13.76 7.11 28.37
C GLU A 173 12.71 7.68 27.41
N GLN A 174 13.05 8.76 26.69
CA GLN A 174 12.17 9.34 25.68
C GLN A 174 11.92 8.38 24.51
N ASN A 175 12.93 7.63 24.08
CA ASN A 175 12.76 6.60 23.04
C ASN A 175 11.75 5.52 23.44
N TYR A 176 11.82 5.00 24.67
CA TYR A 176 10.83 4.04 25.15
C TYR A 176 9.41 4.62 25.19
N MET A 177 9.26 5.88 25.59
CA MET A 177 7.96 6.56 25.54
C MET A 177 7.45 6.72 24.10
N ILE A 178 8.30 7.12 23.16
CA ILE A 178 7.94 7.28 21.74
C ILE A 178 7.48 5.94 21.16
N VAL A 179 8.20 4.85 21.43
CA VAL A 179 7.81 3.49 21.03
C VAL A 179 6.44 3.13 21.60
N ALA A 180 6.20 3.36 22.89
CA ALA A 180 4.92 3.09 23.51
C ALA A 180 3.76 3.87 22.86
N VAL A 181 3.97 5.15 22.55
CA VAL A 181 2.98 5.99 21.84
C VAL A 181 2.72 5.47 20.43
N CYS A 182 3.76 5.05 19.70
CA CYS A 182 3.62 4.47 18.36
C CYS A 182 2.80 3.17 18.39
N LEU A 183 3.06 2.29 19.37
CA LEU A 183 2.29 1.05 19.54
C LEU A 183 0.81 1.34 19.83
N VAL A 184 0.51 2.30 20.70
CA VAL A 184 -0.87 2.73 20.97
C VAL A 184 -1.53 3.26 19.69
N ALA A 185 -0.83 4.05 18.88
CA ALA A 185 -1.32 4.54 17.60
C ALA A 185 -1.63 3.40 16.62
N PHE A 186 -0.74 2.41 16.50
CA PHE A 186 -0.95 1.25 15.63
C PHE A 186 -2.14 0.40 16.06
N ILE A 187 -2.30 0.17 17.37
CA ILE A 187 -3.42 -0.59 17.94
C ILE A 187 -4.73 0.18 17.74
N ALA A 188 -4.76 1.47 18.06
CA ALA A 188 -5.95 2.30 17.90
C ALA A 188 -6.41 2.33 16.44
N TYR A 189 -5.49 2.47 15.50
CA TYR A 189 -5.78 2.44 14.07
C TYR A 189 -6.21 1.06 13.59
N ALA A 190 -5.59 -0.02 14.08
CA ALA A 190 -5.98 -1.39 13.76
C ALA A 190 -7.42 -1.69 14.21
N LEU A 191 -7.78 -1.24 15.42
CA LEU A 191 -9.15 -1.35 15.93
C LEU A 191 -10.14 -0.53 15.11
N TYR A 192 -9.78 0.71 14.75
CA TYR A 192 -10.63 1.58 13.94
C TYR A 192 -10.88 1.01 12.54
N THR A 193 -9.82 0.60 11.84
CA THR A 193 -9.90 0.02 10.49
C THR A 193 -10.30 -1.45 10.47
N LYS A 194 -10.46 -2.08 11.64
CA LYS A 194 -10.70 -3.51 11.83
C LYS A 194 -9.70 -4.38 11.07
N SER A 195 -8.46 -3.88 10.92
CA SER A 195 -7.41 -4.50 10.13
C SER A 195 -6.14 -4.63 10.96
N TRP A 196 -5.58 -5.84 10.98
CA TRP A 196 -4.35 -6.15 11.71
C TRP A 196 -3.09 -5.80 10.92
N ILE A 197 -3.24 -5.30 9.69
CA ILE A 197 -2.12 -5.03 8.79
C ILE A 197 -1.11 -4.07 9.45
N THR A 198 -1.57 -3.05 10.18
CA THR A 198 -0.65 -2.10 10.83
C THR A 198 0.19 -2.77 11.92
N ILE A 199 -0.40 -3.65 12.71
CA ILE A 199 0.33 -4.36 13.77
C ILE A 199 1.33 -5.34 13.15
N ILE A 200 0.92 -6.08 12.12
CA ILE A 200 1.78 -7.04 11.42
C ILE A 200 2.98 -6.32 10.78
N VAL A 201 2.76 -5.21 10.10
CA VAL A 201 3.84 -4.43 9.48
C VAL A 201 4.78 -3.88 10.55
N ALA A 202 4.27 -3.32 11.65
CA ALA A 202 5.12 -2.87 12.76
C ALA A 202 5.98 -4.00 13.32
N ALA A 203 5.39 -5.19 13.55
CA ALA A 203 6.12 -6.36 14.03
C ALA A 203 7.21 -6.83 13.06
N LEU A 204 6.92 -6.85 11.76
CA LEU A 204 7.90 -7.19 10.72
C LEU A 204 9.05 -6.18 10.68
N MET A 205 8.75 -4.89 10.78
CA MET A 205 9.78 -3.84 10.78
C MET A 205 10.67 -3.92 12.04
N SER A 206 10.12 -4.36 13.18
CA SER A 206 10.91 -4.59 14.40
C SER A 206 11.90 -5.74 14.29
N ALA A 207 11.73 -6.66 13.35
CA ALA A 207 12.58 -7.84 13.25
C ALA A 207 14.05 -7.47 13.04
N GLY A 208 14.36 -6.46 12.22
CA GLY A 208 15.73 -6.00 11.95
C GLY A 208 16.42 -5.46 13.21
N PRO A 209 15.95 -4.34 13.79
CA PRO A 209 16.56 -3.75 14.99
C PRO A 209 16.62 -4.69 16.20
N LEU A 210 15.65 -5.60 16.32
CA LEU A 210 15.69 -6.62 17.37
C LEU A 210 16.73 -7.69 17.08
N ALA A 211 16.88 -8.14 15.83
CA ALA A 211 17.89 -9.11 15.44
C ALA A 211 19.32 -8.59 15.64
N GLU A 212 19.55 -7.29 15.41
CA GLU A 212 20.85 -6.64 15.65
C GLU A 212 21.34 -6.77 17.10
N LYS A 213 20.44 -6.95 18.08
CA LYS A 213 20.84 -7.20 19.47
C LYS A 213 21.43 -8.59 19.71
N TRP A 214 21.14 -9.55 18.82
CA TRP A 214 21.55 -10.95 18.94
C TRP A 214 22.63 -11.34 17.92
N ILE A 215 22.83 -10.53 16.87
CA ILE A 215 23.83 -10.77 15.84
C ILE A 215 25.11 -9.99 16.19
N PRO A 216 26.28 -10.64 16.24
CA PRO A 216 27.55 -9.95 16.41
C PRO A 216 27.77 -8.87 15.34
N GLN A 217 28.21 -7.67 15.74
CA GLN A 217 28.38 -6.53 14.82
C GLN A 217 29.34 -6.83 13.66
N ASP A 218 30.38 -7.62 13.92
CA ASP A 218 31.35 -8.08 12.92
C ASP A 218 30.72 -8.93 11.81
N VAL A 219 29.62 -9.62 12.10
CA VAL A 219 28.86 -10.39 11.11
C VAL A 219 27.82 -9.51 10.41
N ASN A 220 27.18 -8.59 11.14
CA ASN A 220 26.11 -7.75 10.61
C ASN A 220 26.63 -6.69 9.63
N GLU A 221 27.83 -6.15 9.86
CA GLU A 221 28.43 -5.10 9.03
C GLU A 221 29.31 -5.65 7.90
N ASP A 222 29.51 -6.97 7.82
CA ASP A 222 30.33 -7.57 6.75
C ASP A 222 29.63 -7.42 5.39
N PRO A 223 30.24 -6.69 4.43
CA PRO A 223 29.66 -6.51 3.09
C PRO A 223 29.38 -7.82 2.36
N LEU A 224 30.15 -8.87 2.64
CA LEU A 224 30.00 -10.18 2.00
C LEU A 224 28.73 -10.89 2.49
N TYR A 225 28.45 -10.89 3.79
CA TYR A 225 27.22 -11.49 4.33
C TYR A 225 25.97 -10.70 3.92
N ILE A 226 26.05 -9.37 3.87
CA ILE A 226 24.97 -8.52 3.34
C ILE A 226 24.70 -8.86 1.87
N ALA A 227 25.74 -8.91 1.03
CA ALA A 227 25.61 -9.23 -0.38
C ALA A 227 25.07 -10.65 -0.62
N MET A 228 25.53 -11.64 0.14
CA MET A 228 25.02 -13.01 0.08
C MET A 228 23.54 -13.08 0.45
N THR A 229 23.13 -12.39 1.51
CA THR A 229 21.73 -12.36 1.96
C THR A 229 20.82 -11.75 0.90
N ILE A 230 21.19 -10.59 0.35
CA ILE A 230 20.46 -9.94 -0.75
C ILE A 230 20.40 -10.88 -1.97
N GLY A 231 21.52 -11.51 -2.33
CA GLY A 231 21.61 -12.45 -3.44
C GLY A 231 20.69 -13.67 -3.27
N ILE A 232 20.65 -14.27 -2.09
CA ILE A 232 19.76 -15.40 -1.77
C ILE A 232 18.30 -14.99 -1.89
N PHE A 233 17.90 -13.85 -1.31
CA PHE A 233 16.52 -13.37 -1.42
C PHE A 233 16.13 -13.05 -2.87
N ALA A 234 17.04 -12.48 -3.67
CA ALA A 234 16.81 -12.25 -5.10
C ALA A 234 16.61 -13.57 -5.86
N LEU A 235 17.44 -14.59 -5.59
CA LEU A 235 17.31 -15.92 -6.20
C LEU A 235 16.00 -16.61 -5.81
N ILE A 236 15.58 -16.52 -4.54
CA ILE A 236 14.30 -17.04 -4.07
C ILE A 236 13.15 -16.33 -4.80
N GLY A 237 13.22 -15.01 -4.93
CA GLY A 237 12.23 -14.22 -5.67
C GLY A 237 12.13 -14.65 -7.14
N ILE A 238 13.27 -14.81 -7.83
CA ILE A 238 13.32 -15.29 -9.22
C ILE A 238 12.75 -16.70 -9.34
N ALA A 239 13.14 -17.61 -8.44
CA ALA A 239 12.65 -19.00 -8.43
C ALA A 239 11.13 -19.06 -8.19
N PHE A 240 10.60 -18.21 -7.31
CA PHE A 240 9.17 -18.12 -7.04
C PHE A 240 8.38 -17.60 -8.24
N ILE A 241 8.87 -16.55 -8.90
CA ILE A 241 8.28 -16.02 -10.14
C ILE A 241 8.32 -17.09 -11.23
N TRP A 242 9.45 -17.78 -11.39
CA TRP A 242 9.57 -18.87 -12.35
C TRP A 242 8.61 -20.03 -12.07
N TRP A 243 8.46 -20.42 -10.80
CA TRP A 243 7.49 -21.44 -10.38
C TRP A 243 6.05 -21.04 -10.70
N LEU A 244 5.67 -19.79 -10.44
CA LEU A 244 4.34 -19.25 -10.79
C LEU A 244 4.10 -19.28 -12.31
N MET A 245 5.09 -18.89 -13.11
CA MET A 245 5.00 -18.95 -14.57
C MET A 245 4.85 -20.39 -15.08
N ARG A 246 5.62 -21.34 -14.52
CA ARG A 246 5.56 -22.76 -14.89
C ARG A 246 4.21 -23.40 -14.54
N LYS A 247 3.59 -23.00 -13.44
CA LYS A 247 2.28 -23.53 -13.02
C LYS A 247 1.17 -23.12 -14.00
N ARG A 248 1.23 -21.90 -14.55
CA ARG A 248 0.29 -21.38 -15.55
C ARG A 248 0.33 -22.14 -16.88
N HIS A 249 1.50 -22.54 -17.34
CA HIS A 249 1.67 -23.33 -18.57
C HIS A 249 1.13 -24.76 -18.49
N LYS A 250 0.83 -25.28 -17.29
CA LYS A 250 0.26 -26.63 -17.11
C LYS A 250 -1.27 -26.65 -17.02
N THR A 251 -1.90 -25.47 -16.97
CA THR A 251 -3.36 -25.29 -16.82
C THR A 251 -4.01 -24.66 -18.06
N ALA A 252 -3.25 -24.44 -19.13
CA ALA A 252 -3.73 -24.08 -20.46
C ALA A 252 -3.55 -25.30 -21.39
#